data_AF-A0A842UND4-F1
#
_entry.id   AF-A0A842UND4-F1
#
_cell.length_a   1.000
_cell.length_b   1.000
_cell.length_c   1.000
_cell.angle_alpha   90.00
_cell.angle_beta   90.00
_cell.angle_gamma   90.00
#
_symmetry.space_group_name_H-M   'P 1'
#
loop_
_entity.id
_entity.type
_entity.pdbx_description
1 polymer ?
#
loop_
_entity_poly.entity_id
_entity_poly.type
_entity_poly.pdbx_seq_one_letter_code
_entity_poly.pdbx_strand_id
1 'polypeptide(L)'
;MRFGRGNRSPPPPPKENEGKMTLQEKLRHDLRNSEDPSLRAILRIVLGEIDRQPKKVLTDSEVEWIIKKLIKSEKELLESTGRSTDPAFIALLNLYLPKQLNDDEIEGWIRNNVDFSSLKNKMQAIGIVTKNLGSAVDGKKIKEIILKKF
;
A
#
# COMPACT_ATOMS: atom_id res chain seq x y z
N MET A 1 -61.62 -11.52 -12.02
CA MET A 1 -60.43 -11.61 -11.13
C MET A 1 -59.21 -11.05 -11.88
N ARG A 2 -58.59 -9.97 -11.38
CA ARG A 2 -57.42 -9.32 -12.00
C ARG A 2 -56.14 -9.81 -11.30
N PHE A 3 -55.21 -10.39 -12.06
CA PHE A 3 -53.88 -10.76 -11.56
C PHE A 3 -52.97 -9.53 -11.56
N GLY A 4 -52.52 -9.12 -10.36
CA GLY A 4 -51.54 -8.04 -10.19
C GLY A 4 -50.15 -8.51 -10.63
N ARG A 5 -49.55 -7.80 -11.60
CA ARG A 5 -48.15 -7.95 -11.96
C ARG A 5 -47.32 -7.28 -10.86
N GLY A 6 -46.64 -8.07 -10.04
CA GLY A 6 -45.67 -7.57 -9.07
C GLY A 6 -44.49 -6.93 -9.79
N ASN A 7 -44.32 -5.61 -9.61
CA ASN A 7 -43.07 -4.91 -9.91
C ASN A 7 -41.96 -5.52 -9.04
N ARG A 8 -41.15 -6.40 -9.62
CA ARG A 8 -39.86 -6.77 -9.03
C ARG A 8 -38.84 -5.73 -9.47
N SER A 9 -38.36 -4.94 -8.52
CA SER A 9 -37.20 -4.06 -8.74
C SER A 9 -36.02 -4.90 -9.25
N PRO A 10 -35.19 -4.36 -10.17
CA PRO A 10 -33.99 -5.05 -10.60
C PRO A 10 -33.07 -5.30 -9.39
N PRO A 11 -32.34 -6.42 -9.36
CA PRO A 11 -31.36 -6.66 -8.32
C PRO A 11 -30.33 -5.52 -8.30
N PRO A 12 -29.83 -5.11 -7.12
CA PRO A 12 -28.79 -4.10 -7.03
C PRO A 12 -27.57 -4.57 -7.83
N PRO A 13 -26.80 -3.65 -8.44
CA PRO A 13 -25.56 -4.01 -9.11
C PRO A 13 -24.62 -4.71 -8.12
N PRO A 14 -23.88 -5.74 -8.55
CA PRO A 14 -22.96 -6.46 -7.68
C PRO A 14 -21.93 -5.50 -7.09
N LYS A 15 -21.68 -5.62 -5.78
CA LYS A 15 -20.63 -4.85 -5.10
C LYS A 15 -19.29 -5.36 -5.62
N GLU A 16 -18.44 -4.48 -6.14
CA GLU A 16 -17.16 -4.79 -6.81
C GLU A 16 -16.09 -5.55 -5.98
N ASN A 17 -16.41 -6.14 -4.83
CA ASN A 17 -15.44 -6.81 -3.95
C ASN A 17 -15.93 -8.18 -3.42
N GLU A 18 -16.56 -9.01 -4.26
CA GLU A 18 -16.80 -10.42 -3.92
C GLU A 18 -15.53 -11.26 -4.20
N GLY A 19 -14.78 -11.61 -3.14
CA GLY A 19 -13.84 -12.75 -3.18
C GLY A 19 -12.35 -12.50 -2.90
N LYS A 20 -11.88 -11.27 -2.64
CA LYS A 20 -10.49 -11.02 -2.21
C LYS A 20 -10.42 -10.79 -0.71
N MET A 21 -9.64 -11.63 -0.04
CA MET A 21 -9.20 -11.44 1.35
C MET A 21 -8.49 -10.09 1.49
N THR A 22 -8.80 -9.33 2.54
CA THR A 22 -8.09 -8.07 2.86
C THR A 22 -6.63 -8.35 3.21
N LEU A 23 -5.77 -7.33 3.18
CA LEU A 23 -4.35 -7.47 3.52
C LEU A 23 -4.17 -7.93 4.97
N GLN A 24 -4.96 -7.39 5.91
CA GLN A 24 -4.92 -7.83 7.31
C GLN A 24 -5.30 -9.31 7.47
N GLU A 25 -6.35 -9.75 6.77
CA GLU A 25 -6.76 -11.15 6.79
C GLU A 25 -5.71 -12.05 6.13
N LYS A 26 -5.08 -11.60 5.05
CA LYS A 26 -3.99 -12.31 4.37
C LYS A 26 -2.79 -12.52 5.30
N LEU A 27 -2.34 -11.49 6.01
CA LEU A 27 -1.26 -11.62 6.99
C LEU A 27 -1.59 -12.65 8.07
N ARG A 28 -2.83 -12.65 8.58
CA ARG A 28 -3.30 -13.63 9.58
C ARG A 28 -3.39 -15.04 9.01
N HIS A 29 -3.86 -15.18 7.77
CA HIS A 29 -3.92 -16.43 7.05
C HIS A 29 -2.51 -17.02 6.86
N ASP A 30 -1.58 -16.22 6.36
CA ASP A 30 -0.22 -16.66 6.08
C ASP A 30 0.54 -17.01 7.36
N LEU A 31 0.32 -16.30 8.47
CA LEU A 31 0.89 -16.66 9.76
C LEU A 31 0.42 -18.04 10.26
N ARG A 32 -0.85 -18.39 9.99
CA ARG A 32 -1.40 -19.69 10.39
C ARG A 32 -0.89 -20.83 9.52
N ASN A 33 -0.76 -20.59 8.22
CA ASN A 33 -0.53 -21.64 7.23
C ASN A 33 0.94 -21.77 6.80
N SER A 34 1.79 -20.80 7.11
CA SER A 34 3.21 -20.89 6.78
C SER A 34 3.95 -21.85 7.71
N GLU A 35 4.78 -22.70 7.11
CA GLU A 35 5.76 -23.54 7.80
C GLU A 35 7.13 -22.83 7.94
N ASP A 36 7.34 -21.69 7.26
CA ASP A 36 8.58 -20.93 7.30
C ASP A 36 8.71 -20.17 8.64
N PRO A 37 9.66 -20.55 9.53
CA PRO A 37 9.82 -19.91 10.83
C PRO A 37 10.16 -18.41 10.73
N SER A 38 10.92 -18.01 9.72
CA SER A 38 11.34 -16.62 9.51
C SER A 38 10.15 -15.77 9.09
N LEU A 39 9.36 -16.24 8.11
CA LEU A 39 8.12 -15.55 7.71
C LEU A 39 7.17 -15.40 8.90
N ARG A 40 6.97 -16.47 9.69
CA ARG A 40 6.11 -16.41 10.88
C ARG A 40 6.60 -15.41 11.92
N ALA A 41 7.91 -15.31 12.16
CA ALA A 41 8.48 -14.34 13.09
C ALA A 41 8.17 -12.90 12.63
N ILE A 42 8.37 -12.61 11.34
CA ILE A 42 8.09 -11.31 10.75
C ILE A 42 6.60 -10.97 10.80
N LEU A 43 5.73 -11.91 10.43
CA LEU A 43 4.28 -11.71 10.47
C LEU A 43 3.76 -11.45 11.90
N ARG A 44 4.36 -12.06 12.92
CA ARG A 44 4.03 -11.76 14.33
C ARG A 44 4.39 -10.32 14.71
N ILE A 45 5.51 -9.80 14.21
CA ILE A 45 5.90 -8.39 14.45
C ILE A 45 4.87 -7.46 13.81
N VAL A 46 4.53 -7.68 12.53
CA VAL A 46 3.55 -6.86 11.80
C VAL A 46 2.18 -6.92 12.47
N LEU A 47 1.69 -8.11 12.80
CA LEU A 47 0.39 -8.28 13.45
C LEU A 47 0.39 -7.70 14.88
N GLY A 48 1.51 -7.76 15.59
CA GLY A 48 1.68 -7.09 16.88
C GLY A 48 1.53 -5.57 16.78
N GLU A 49 2.05 -4.93 15.72
CA GLU A 49 1.84 -3.49 15.47
C GLU A 49 0.39 -3.17 15.11
N ILE A 50 -0.27 -4.04 14.36
CA ILE A 50 -1.68 -3.92 14.01
C ILE A 50 -2.56 -4.03 15.26
N ASP A 51 -2.31 -5.03 16.12
CA ASP A 51 -3.13 -5.28 17.31
C ASP A 51 -2.99 -4.17 18.38
N ARG A 52 -1.87 -3.44 18.36
CA ARG A 52 -1.64 -2.23 19.16
C ARG A 52 -2.46 -1.02 18.70
N GLN A 53 -3.00 -1.03 17.49
CA GLN A 53 -3.85 0.06 17.03
C GLN A 53 -5.18 0.08 17.81
N PRO A 54 -5.75 1.26 18.07
CA PRO A 54 -7.06 1.37 18.74
C PRO A 54 -8.18 0.72 17.90
N LYS A 55 -8.03 0.76 16.57
CA LYS A 55 -8.95 0.13 15.61
C LYS A 55 -8.50 -1.31 15.35
N LYS A 56 -9.40 -2.28 15.56
CA LYS A 56 -9.09 -3.72 15.41
C LYS A 56 -9.16 -4.24 13.97
N VAL A 57 -9.92 -3.55 13.11
CA VAL A 57 -10.03 -3.86 11.69
C VAL A 57 -9.51 -2.67 10.91
N LEU A 58 -8.34 -2.79 10.33
CA LEU A 58 -7.71 -1.77 9.51
C LEU A 58 -8.09 -1.97 8.04
N THR A 59 -8.11 -0.88 7.30
CA THR A 59 -8.16 -0.88 5.84
C THR A 59 -6.80 -1.30 5.28
N ASP A 60 -6.77 -1.79 4.03
CA ASP A 60 -5.51 -2.20 3.39
C ASP A 60 -4.48 -1.06 3.36
N SER A 61 -4.91 0.17 3.12
CA SER A 61 -4.02 1.35 3.15
C SER A 61 -3.43 1.63 4.54
N GLU A 62 -4.19 1.41 5.61
CA GLU A 62 -3.69 1.53 6.99
C GLU A 62 -2.67 0.41 7.29
N VAL A 63 -2.90 -0.82 6.82
CA VAL A 63 -1.96 -1.95 6.98
C VAL A 63 -0.68 -1.71 6.17
N GLU A 64 -0.79 -1.30 4.92
CA GLU A 64 0.34 -0.94 4.06
C GLU A 64 1.20 0.15 4.71
N TRP A 65 0.57 1.14 5.35
CA TRP A 65 1.29 2.20 6.07
C TRP A 65 2.09 1.67 7.25
N ILE A 66 1.54 0.73 8.03
CA ILE A 66 2.28 0.05 9.11
C ILE A 66 3.49 -0.71 8.55
N ILE A 67 3.29 -1.49 7.49
CA ILE A 67 4.37 -2.25 6.84
C ILE A 67 5.47 -1.30 6.33
N LYS A 68 5.09 -0.20 5.66
CA LYS A 68 6.05 0.82 5.18
C LYS A 68 6.83 1.46 6.32
N LYS A 69 6.19 1.71 7.47
CA LYS A 69 6.88 2.21 8.67
C LYS A 69 7.91 1.24 9.20
N LEU A 70 7.59 -0.05 9.27
CA LEU A 70 8.53 -1.09 9.70
C LEU A 70 9.73 -1.18 8.75
N ILE A 71 9.49 -1.19 7.45
CA ILE A 71 10.57 -1.17 6.43
C ILE A 71 11.46 0.06 6.61
N LYS A 72 10.87 1.24 6.81
CA LYS A 72 11.62 2.48 7.03
C LYS A 72 12.50 2.40 8.28
N SER A 73 11.94 1.92 9.39
CA SER A 73 12.68 1.76 10.65
C SER A 73 13.88 0.81 10.49
N GLU A 74 13.71 -0.30 9.77
CA GLU A 74 14.80 -1.25 9.55
C GLU A 74 15.90 -0.67 8.65
N LYS A 75 15.54 0.13 7.63
CA LYS A 75 16.53 0.85 6.80
C LYS A 75 17.32 1.88 7.60
N GLU A 76 16.65 2.68 8.43
CA GLU A 76 17.30 3.67 9.29
C GLU A 76 18.24 3.01 10.32
N LEU A 77 17.89 1.81 10.81
CA LEU A 77 18.76 1.03 11.69
C LEU A 77 20.01 0.51 10.95
N LEU A 78 19.85 0.00 9.72
CA LEU A 78 20.96 -0.44 8.89
C LEU A 78 21.91 0.71 8.55
N GLU A 79 21.36 1.87 8.18
CA GLU A 79 22.14 3.07 7.88
C GLU A 79 22.91 3.58 9.11
N SER A 80 22.31 3.50 10.30
CA SER A 80 22.91 4.04 11.53
C SER A 80 23.92 3.09 12.19
N THR A 81 23.73 1.78 12.09
CA THR A 81 24.57 0.79 12.78
C THR A 81 25.48 -0.02 11.83
N GLY A 82 25.27 0.10 10.52
CA GLY A 82 25.91 -0.76 9.52
C GLY A 82 25.44 -2.22 9.58
N ARG A 83 24.39 -2.52 10.38
CA ARG A 83 23.84 -3.87 10.56
C ARG A 83 22.32 -3.83 10.44
N SER A 84 21.76 -4.77 9.69
CA SER A 84 20.32 -5.07 9.75
C SER A 84 20.10 -6.15 10.80
N THR A 85 18.96 -6.09 11.48
CA THR A 85 18.55 -7.13 12.44
C THR A 85 18.16 -8.42 11.74
N ASP A 86 17.68 -8.34 10.48
CA ASP A 86 17.41 -9.48 9.62
C ASP A 86 17.40 -9.03 8.13
N PRO A 87 18.38 -9.45 7.31
CA PRO A 87 18.43 -9.12 5.88
C PRO A 87 17.18 -9.55 5.10
N ALA A 88 16.45 -10.56 5.56
CA ALA A 88 15.22 -11.04 4.91
C ALA A 88 13.98 -10.20 5.28
N PHE A 89 14.04 -9.41 6.36
CA PHE A 89 12.90 -8.65 6.89
C PHE A 89 12.27 -7.72 5.84
N ILE A 90 13.09 -6.84 5.25
CA ILE A 90 12.62 -5.88 4.25
C ILE A 90 12.10 -6.61 3.00
N ALA A 91 12.81 -7.64 2.54
CA ALA A 91 12.44 -8.40 1.35
C ALA A 91 11.07 -9.07 1.52
N LEU A 92 10.83 -9.71 2.66
CA LEU A 92 9.57 -10.39 2.96
C LEU A 92 8.41 -9.42 3.15
N LEU A 93 8.64 -8.28 3.82
CA LEU A 93 7.60 -7.24 3.96
C LEU A 93 7.18 -6.64 2.61
N ASN A 94 8.09 -6.50 1.65
CA ASN A 94 7.76 -6.00 0.32
C ASN A 94 6.79 -6.91 -0.45
N LEU A 95 6.71 -8.21 -0.14
CA LEU A 95 5.76 -9.14 -0.76
C LEU A 95 4.29 -8.83 -0.40
N TYR A 96 4.09 -8.04 0.67
CA TYR A 96 2.77 -7.61 1.14
C TYR A 96 2.40 -6.18 0.71
N LEU A 97 3.28 -5.50 -0.01
CA LEU A 97 3.01 -4.18 -0.56
C LEU A 97 2.72 -4.26 -2.06
N PRO A 98 1.94 -3.32 -2.62
CA PRO A 98 1.88 -3.14 -4.06
C PRO A 98 3.28 -2.89 -4.62
N LYS A 99 3.54 -3.38 -5.84
CA LYS A 99 4.81 -3.17 -6.55
C LYS A 99 5.15 -1.68 -6.51
N GLN A 100 6.24 -1.34 -5.82
CA GLN A 100 6.70 0.02 -5.72
C GLN A 100 7.34 0.43 -7.05
N LEU A 101 6.97 1.60 -7.55
CA LEU A 101 7.55 2.15 -8.77
C LEU A 101 8.96 2.70 -8.49
N ASN A 102 9.88 2.42 -9.40
CA ASN A 102 11.22 3.00 -9.36
C ASN A 102 11.21 4.46 -9.86
N ASP A 103 12.36 5.13 -9.77
CA ASP A 103 12.49 6.56 -10.09
C ASP A 103 12.16 6.85 -11.56
N ASP A 104 12.61 6.00 -12.48
CA ASP A 104 12.39 6.15 -13.92
C ASP A 104 10.92 5.91 -14.29
N GLU A 105 10.28 4.93 -13.66
CA GLU A 105 8.85 4.66 -13.83
C GLU A 105 8.00 5.84 -13.33
N ILE A 106 8.34 6.42 -12.17
CA ILE A 106 7.65 7.59 -11.63
C ILE A 106 7.88 8.81 -12.53
N GLU A 107 9.13 9.05 -12.96
CA GLU A 107 9.46 10.15 -13.87
C GLU A 107 8.70 10.02 -15.19
N GLY A 108 8.74 8.85 -15.83
CA GLY A 108 8.06 8.60 -17.10
C GLY A 108 6.56 8.83 -16.98
N TRP A 109 5.95 8.40 -15.87
CA TRP A 109 4.55 8.68 -15.59
C TRP A 109 4.29 10.19 -15.46
N ILE A 110 5.11 10.92 -14.71
CA ILE A 110 4.97 12.38 -14.54
C ILE A 110 5.06 13.09 -15.89
N ARG A 111 6.07 12.78 -16.73
CA ARG A 111 6.24 13.41 -18.06
C ARG A 111 5.03 13.23 -18.96
N ASN A 112 4.37 12.08 -18.88
CA ASN A 112 3.25 11.73 -19.76
C ASN A 112 1.90 12.24 -19.24
N ASN A 113 1.76 12.53 -17.95
CA ASN A 113 0.45 12.77 -17.32
C ASN A 113 0.32 14.12 -16.61
N VAL A 114 1.42 14.85 -16.40
CA VAL A 114 1.40 16.14 -15.69
C VAL A 114 1.84 17.27 -16.61
N ASP A 115 0.93 18.17 -16.91
CA ASP A 115 1.26 19.45 -17.53
C ASP A 115 1.61 20.48 -16.45
N PHE A 116 2.91 20.69 -16.24
CA PHE A 116 3.42 21.65 -15.25
C PHE A 116 3.10 23.10 -15.58
N SER A 117 2.84 23.45 -16.85
CA SER A 117 2.49 24.83 -17.24
C SER A 117 1.12 25.26 -16.72
N SER A 118 0.24 24.28 -16.49
CA SER A 118 -1.10 24.49 -15.92
C SER A 118 -1.10 24.61 -14.39
N LEU A 119 0.02 24.33 -13.72
CA LEU A 119 0.12 24.30 -12.27
C LEU A 119 0.59 25.65 -11.71
N LYS A 120 -0.01 26.08 -10.60
CA LYS A 120 0.45 27.27 -9.86
C LYS A 120 1.81 27.04 -9.19
N ASN A 121 2.09 25.78 -8.85
CA ASN A 121 3.33 25.34 -8.25
C ASN A 121 3.57 23.87 -8.63
N LYS A 122 4.82 23.53 -8.99
CA LYS A 122 5.26 22.16 -9.30
C LYS A 122 4.95 21.15 -8.20
N MET A 123 4.89 21.58 -6.94
CA MET A 123 4.53 20.70 -5.81
C MET A 123 3.09 20.17 -5.87
N GLN A 124 2.20 20.79 -6.66
CA GLN A 124 0.85 20.27 -6.90
C GLN A 124 0.88 18.92 -7.65
N ALA A 125 1.93 18.66 -8.43
CA ALA A 125 2.12 17.38 -9.10
C ALA A 125 2.22 16.21 -8.12
N ILE A 126 2.71 16.43 -6.88
CA ILE A 126 2.76 15.39 -5.85
C ILE A 126 1.37 14.81 -5.60
N GLY A 127 0.36 15.67 -5.41
CA GLY A 127 -1.02 15.25 -5.17
C GLY A 127 -1.66 14.55 -6.37
N ILE A 128 -1.32 14.99 -7.59
CA ILE A 128 -1.80 14.35 -8.83
C ILE A 128 -1.23 12.93 -8.93
N VAL A 129 0.07 12.78 -8.69
CA VAL A 129 0.76 11.49 -8.77
C VAL A 129 0.26 10.54 -7.68
N THR A 130 0.18 10.97 -6.42
CA THR A 130 -0.31 10.11 -5.34
C THR A 130 -1.78 9.73 -5.50
N LYS A 131 -2.62 10.59 -6.06
CA LYS A 131 -4.02 10.27 -6.35
C LYS A 131 -4.17 9.17 -7.41
N ASN A 132 -3.28 9.15 -8.41
CA ASN A 132 -3.36 8.18 -9.50
C ASN A 132 -2.60 6.87 -9.23
N LEU A 133 -1.42 6.96 -8.59
CA LEU A 133 -0.55 5.81 -8.34
C LEU A 133 -0.71 5.23 -6.93
N GLY A 134 -1.45 5.91 -6.05
CA GLY A 134 -1.78 5.42 -4.72
C GLY A 134 -0.56 5.04 -3.90
N SER A 135 -0.58 3.84 -3.34
CA SER A 135 0.49 3.32 -2.48
C SER A 135 1.66 2.70 -3.23
N ALA A 136 1.66 2.67 -4.57
CA ALA A 136 2.82 2.25 -5.37
C ALA A 136 3.95 3.28 -5.38
N VAL A 137 3.71 4.48 -4.83
CA VAL A 137 4.66 5.59 -4.78
C VAL A 137 4.78 6.17 -3.38
N ASP A 138 5.91 6.82 -3.12
CA ASP A 138 6.17 7.57 -1.89
C ASP A 138 6.20 9.07 -2.18
N GLY A 139 5.47 9.87 -1.40
CA GLY A 139 5.35 11.31 -1.62
C GLY A 139 6.67 12.07 -1.50
N LYS A 140 7.57 11.64 -0.62
CA LYS A 140 8.92 12.22 -0.48
C LYS A 140 9.74 11.91 -1.74
N LYS A 141 9.66 10.68 -2.23
CA LYS A 141 10.33 10.26 -3.47
C LYS A 141 9.85 11.07 -4.68
N ILE A 142 8.53 11.25 -4.83
CA ILE A 142 7.96 12.09 -5.90
C ILE A 142 8.48 13.53 -5.79
N LYS A 143 8.49 14.10 -4.58
CA LYS A 143 9.02 15.45 -4.34
C LYS A 143 10.48 15.56 -4.78
N GLU A 144 11.32 14.59 -4.43
CA GLU A 144 12.73 14.57 -4.82
C GLU A 144 12.92 14.49 -6.33
N ILE A 145 12.12 13.66 -7.03
CA ILE A 145 12.14 13.57 -8.50
C ILE A 145 11.73 14.90 -9.12
N ILE A 146 10.64 15.52 -8.65
CA ILE A 146 10.18 16.83 -9.15
C ILE A 146 11.28 17.87 -8.99
N LEU A 147 11.88 17.99 -7.80
CA LEU A 147 12.93 18.99 -7.53
C LEU A 147 14.19 18.78 -8.38
N LYS A 148 14.50 17.53 -8.75
CA LYS A 148 15.70 17.21 -9.54
C LYS A 148 15.48 17.31 -11.05
N LYS A 149 14.26 17.08 -11.55
CA LYS A 149 14.01 16.80 -12.98
C LYS A 149 12.96 17.67 -13.66
N PHE A 150 12.22 18.51 -12.92
CA PHE A 150 11.12 19.31 -13.45
C PHE A 150 11.18 20.77 -13.01
#